data_AF-A0A5S4EZ67-F1
#
_entry.id   AF-A0A5S4EZ67-F1
#
_cell.length_a   1.000
_cell.length_b   1.000
_cell.length_c   1.000
_cell.angle_alpha   90.00
_cell.angle_beta   90.00
_cell.angle_gamma   90.00
#
_symmetry.space_group_name_H-M   'P 1'
#
loop_
_entity.id
_entity.type
_entity.pdbx_description
1 polymer ?
#
loop_
_entity_poly.entity_id
_entity_poly.type
_entity_poly.pdbx_seq_one_letter_code
_entity_poly.pdbx_strand_id
1 'polypeptide(L)'
;MHGNPMPDSYVYVTEEGVTRHYADGSVEALAWEDVVEVRVVTASGEDVLFILLDRDGEGCVVPRSATDATFLARLRYLPDFDLDRLALAADSAHDGVVVVWRSPDPPSALPDLEYD
;
A
#
# COMPACT_ATOMS: atom_id res chain seq x y z
N MET A 1 -31.61 -0.52 -11.81
CA MET A 1 -30.43 0.32 -11.54
C MET A 1 -29.58 -0.40 -10.51
N HIS A 2 -28.62 -1.23 -10.93
CA HIS A 2 -27.55 -1.65 -10.01
C HIS A 2 -26.59 -0.47 -9.94
N GLY A 3 -26.89 0.48 -9.05
CA GLY A 3 -25.89 1.46 -8.65
C GLY A 3 -24.76 0.65 -8.05
N ASN A 4 -23.60 0.67 -8.71
CA ASN A 4 -22.36 0.20 -8.09
C ASN A 4 -22.31 0.90 -6.72
N PRO A 5 -22.21 0.17 -5.59
CA PRO A 5 -22.13 0.83 -4.29
C PRO A 5 -20.97 1.82 -4.40
N MET A 6 -21.21 3.08 -4.06
CA MET A 6 -20.11 4.02 -3.89
C MET A 6 -19.15 3.36 -2.91
N PRO A 7 -17.86 3.24 -3.26
CA PRO A 7 -16.92 2.63 -2.35
C PRO A 7 -16.94 3.43 -1.05
N ASP A 8 -17.01 2.76 0.10
CA ASP A 8 -16.97 3.38 1.44
C ASP A 8 -15.70 4.20 1.70
N SER A 9 -14.77 4.22 0.74
CA SER A 9 -13.55 5.00 0.77
C SER A 9 -13.03 5.36 -0.63
N TYR A 10 -12.34 6.50 -0.73
CA TYR A 10 -11.62 6.93 -1.94
C TYR A 10 -10.12 6.99 -1.66
N VAL A 11 -9.31 6.52 -2.61
CA VAL A 11 -7.84 6.57 -2.51
C VAL A 11 -7.30 7.58 -3.51
N TYR A 12 -6.40 8.44 -3.04
CA TYR A 12 -5.62 9.37 -3.82
C TYR A 12 -4.17 8.93 -3.79
N VAL A 13 -3.64 8.61 -4.96
CA VAL A 13 -2.23 8.25 -5.13
C VAL A 13 -1.53 9.43 -5.78
N THR A 14 -0.55 10.01 -5.09
CA THR A 14 0.28 11.11 -5.59
C THR A 14 1.74 10.67 -5.69
N GLU A 15 2.60 11.57 -6.16
CA GLU A 15 4.05 11.34 -6.20
C GLU A 15 4.67 11.36 -4.78
N GLU A 16 4.02 12.05 -3.84
CA GLU A 16 4.45 12.21 -2.44
C GLU A 16 4.03 11.00 -1.59
N GLY A 17 2.84 10.47 -1.82
CA GLY A 17 2.33 9.36 -1.01
C GLY A 17 1.01 8.80 -1.50
N VAL A 18 0.34 8.08 -0.59
CA VAL A 18 -1.00 7.57 -0.79
C VAL A 18 -1.91 7.99 0.36
N THR A 19 -3.10 8.45 0.04
CA THR A 19 -4.08 8.93 1.01
C THR A 19 -5.43 8.28 0.77
N ARG A 20 -6.00 7.64 1.78
CA ARG A 20 -7.35 7.08 1.77
C ARG A 20 -8.28 7.89 2.62
N HIS A 21 -9.41 8.30 2.04
CA HIS A 21 -10.51 8.96 2.73
C HIS A 21 -11.64 7.98 2.95
N TYR A 22 -12.14 7.89 4.17
CA TYR A 22 -13.28 7.07 4.54
C TYR A 22 -14.57 7.89 4.55
N ALA A 23 -15.71 7.21 4.39
CA ALA A 23 -17.04 7.83 4.48
C ALA A 23 -17.32 8.46 5.86
N ASP A 24 -16.69 7.94 6.93
CA ASP A 24 -16.79 8.48 8.30
C ASP A 24 -15.97 9.78 8.50
N GLY A 25 -15.21 10.22 7.49
CA GLY A 25 -14.36 11.41 7.55
C GLY A 25 -12.94 11.15 8.07
N SER A 26 -12.66 9.92 8.52
CA SER A 26 -11.30 9.46 8.82
C SER A 26 -10.43 9.45 7.55
N VAL A 27 -9.13 9.73 7.72
CA VAL A 27 -8.16 9.77 6.62
C VAL A 27 -6.90 9.03 7.04
N GLU A 28 -6.42 8.13 6.20
CA GLU A 28 -5.11 7.49 6.32
C GLU A 28 -4.20 8.07 5.25
N ALA A 29 -3.02 8.54 5.62
CA ALA A 29 -2.03 9.05 4.67
C ALA A 29 -0.67 8.44 4.99
N LEU A 30 0.03 7.98 3.96
CA LEU A 30 1.38 7.44 4.09
C LEU A 30 2.25 7.95 2.95
N ALA A 31 3.35 8.60 3.29
CA ALA A 31 4.34 9.06 2.32
C ALA A 31 5.11 7.87 1.75
N TRP A 32 5.48 7.92 0.47
CA TRP A 32 6.22 6.83 -0.17
C TRP A 32 7.57 6.57 0.47
N GLU A 33 8.22 7.59 1.04
CA GLU A 33 9.49 7.50 1.74
C GLU A 33 9.40 6.77 3.09
N ASP A 34 8.23 6.80 3.73
CA ASP A 34 7.98 6.13 5.01
C ASP A 34 7.51 4.68 4.84
N VAL A 35 7.16 4.25 3.62
CA VAL A 35 6.74 2.88 3.36
C VAL A 35 7.92 1.94 3.60
N VAL A 36 7.79 1.07 4.59
CA VAL A 36 8.80 0.03 4.88
C VAL A 36 8.32 -1.37 4.51
N GLU A 37 7.03 -1.56 4.30
CA GLU A 37 6.48 -2.86 3.95
C GLU A 37 5.23 -2.73 3.09
N VAL A 38 5.11 -3.55 2.05
CA VAL A 38 3.91 -3.67 1.23
C VAL A 38 3.40 -5.10 1.30
N ARG A 39 2.16 -5.25 1.77
CA ARG A 39 1.45 -6.51 1.83
C ARG A 39 0.32 -6.51 0.81
N VAL A 40 0.04 -7.68 0.29
CA VAL A 40 -1.13 -7.96 -0.53
C VAL A 40 -2.03 -8.87 0.27
N VAL A 41 -3.26 -8.44 0.48
CA VAL A 41 -4.29 -9.24 1.12
C VAL A 41 -5.31 -9.61 0.07
N THR A 42 -5.54 -10.91 -0.06
CA THR A 42 -6.60 -11.48 -0.88
C THR A 42 -7.59 -12.15 0.05
N ALA A 43 -8.87 -11.90 -0.20
CA ALA A 43 -9.96 -12.59 0.48
C ALA A 43 -10.93 -13.16 -0.57
N SER A 44 -11.46 -14.34 -0.30
CA SER A 44 -12.29 -15.10 -1.22
C SER A 44 -13.55 -14.32 -1.60
N GLY A 45 -13.61 -13.86 -2.85
CA GLY A 45 -14.73 -13.07 -3.37
C GLY A 45 -14.64 -11.56 -3.12
N GLU A 46 -13.51 -11.07 -2.59
CA GLU A 46 -13.23 -9.65 -2.42
C GLU A 46 -12.14 -9.16 -3.39
N ASP A 47 -12.02 -7.83 -3.49
CA ASP A 47 -10.97 -7.18 -4.27
C ASP A 47 -9.60 -7.31 -3.58
N VAL A 48 -8.53 -7.31 -4.36
CA VAL A 48 -7.15 -7.39 -3.83
C VAL A 48 -6.82 -6.10 -3.07
N LEU A 49 -6.40 -6.20 -1.82
CA LEU A 49 -6.03 -5.04 -1.00
C LEU A 49 -4.52 -4.93 -0.86
N PHE A 50 -3.97 -3.75 -1.13
CA PHE A 50 -2.57 -3.42 -0.87
C PHE A 50 -2.47 -2.71 0.48
N ILE A 51 -1.78 -3.29 1.44
CA ILE A 51 -1.51 -2.65 2.73
C ILE A 51 -0.08 -2.13 2.70
N LEU A 52 0.05 -0.80 2.68
CA LEU A 52 1.33 -0.13 2.83
C LEU A 52 1.50 0.19 4.30
N LEU A 53 2.64 -0.18 4.88
CA LEU A 53 2.95 0.01 6.29
C LEU A 53 4.21 0.83 6.45
N ASP A 54 4.20 1.67 7.47
CA ASP A 54 5.34 2.41 7.97
C ASP A 54 6.10 1.58 9.03
N ARG A 55 7.14 2.17 9.62
CA ARG A 55 7.97 1.55 10.65
C ARG A 55 7.27 1.31 11.98
N ASP A 56 6.23 2.07 12.31
CA ASP A 56 5.42 1.88 13.52
C ASP A 56 4.37 0.76 13.33
N GLY A 57 4.09 0.39 12.07
CA GLY A 57 3.05 -0.56 11.69
C GLY A 57 1.71 0.11 11.43
N GLU A 58 1.68 1.44 11.38
CA GLU A 58 0.59 2.25 10.87
C GLU A 58 0.70 2.33 9.34
N GLY A 59 -0.39 2.66 8.65
CA GLY A 59 -0.31 2.70 7.20
C GLY A 59 -1.60 2.98 6.48
N CYS A 60 -1.61 2.65 5.19
CA CYS A 60 -2.72 2.93 4.30
C CYS A 60 -3.13 1.65 3.56
N VAL A 61 -4.42 1.32 3.66
CA VAL A 61 -5.00 0.19 2.94
C VAL A 61 -5.57 0.68 1.62
N VAL A 62 -5.11 0.10 0.52
CA VAL A 62 -5.37 0.59 -0.82
C VAL A 62 -6.01 -0.52 -1.66
N PRO A 63 -7.32 -0.46 -1.95
CA PRO A 63 -7.99 -1.44 -2.80
C PRO A 63 -7.49 -1.38 -4.24
N ARG A 64 -7.32 -2.54 -4.89
CA ARG A 64 -6.93 -2.64 -6.30
C ARG A 64 -7.93 -1.96 -7.22
N SER A 65 -9.22 -1.99 -6.89
CA SER A 65 -10.28 -1.30 -7.62
C SER A 65 -10.29 0.22 -7.42
N ALA A 66 -9.63 0.72 -6.37
CA ALA A 66 -9.50 2.15 -6.07
C ALA A 66 -8.16 2.73 -6.55
N THR A 67 -7.39 1.97 -7.32
CA THR A 67 -6.09 2.38 -7.85
C THR A 67 -5.97 2.18 -9.35
N ASP A 68 -5.06 2.95 -9.92
CA ASP A 68 -4.74 2.94 -11.35
C ASP A 68 -3.35 2.36 -11.63
N ALA A 69 -3.01 2.27 -12.92
CA ALA A 69 -1.71 1.80 -13.39
C ALA A 69 -0.52 2.58 -12.80
N THR A 70 -0.71 3.85 -12.40
CA THR A 70 0.31 4.69 -11.76
C THR A 70 0.75 4.12 -10.41
N PHE A 71 -0.17 3.59 -9.60
CA PHE A 71 0.15 2.96 -8.32
C PHE A 71 1.03 1.72 -8.52
N LEU A 72 0.63 0.83 -9.42
CA LEU A 72 1.41 -0.35 -9.80
C LEU A 72 2.76 0.03 -10.45
N ALA A 73 2.84 1.12 -11.20
CA ALA A 73 4.10 1.64 -11.69
C ALA A 73 5.00 2.06 -10.53
N ARG A 74 4.46 2.77 -9.52
CA ARG A 74 5.22 3.21 -8.36
C ARG A 74 5.77 2.05 -7.53
N LEU A 75 4.97 1.02 -7.28
CA LEU A 75 5.44 -0.19 -6.62
C LEU A 75 6.58 -0.88 -7.39
N ARG A 76 6.50 -0.94 -8.72
CA ARG A 76 7.57 -1.47 -9.58
C ARG A 76 8.86 -0.66 -9.58
N TYR A 77 8.82 0.59 -9.13
CA TYR A 77 10.03 1.41 -8.94
C TYR A 77 10.74 1.13 -7.61
N LEU A 78 10.11 0.39 -6.69
CA LEU A 78 10.76 0.03 -5.43
C LEU A 78 11.88 -0.99 -5.70
N PRO A 79 13.05 -0.81 -5.07
CA PRO A 79 14.16 -1.75 -5.22
C PRO A 79 13.75 -3.11 -4.66
N ASP A 80 14.14 -4.19 -5.32
CA ASP A 80 13.83 -5.57 -4.89
C ASP A 80 12.32 -5.86 -4.77
N PHE A 81 11.46 -5.11 -5.49
CA PHE A 81 10.03 -5.40 -5.54
C PHE A 81 9.74 -6.77 -6.17
N ASP A 82 9.04 -7.61 -5.41
CA ASP A 82 8.87 -9.02 -5.69
C ASP A 82 7.63 -9.24 -6.58
N LEU A 83 7.76 -8.93 -7.88
CA LEU A 83 6.65 -8.98 -8.85
C LEU A 83 6.04 -10.37 -8.99
N ASP A 84 6.87 -11.41 -8.92
CA ASP A 84 6.41 -12.81 -8.99
C ASP A 84 5.50 -13.13 -7.81
N ARG A 85 5.89 -12.66 -6.61
CA ARG A 85 5.11 -12.80 -5.39
C ARG A 85 3.81 -12.03 -5.42
N LEU A 86 3.81 -10.83 -6.02
CA LEU A 86 2.58 -10.06 -6.26
C LEU A 86 1.63 -10.82 -7.20
N ALA A 87 2.14 -11.36 -8.30
CA ALA A 87 1.33 -12.15 -9.23
C ALA A 87 0.77 -13.40 -8.56
N LEU A 88 1.58 -14.11 -7.77
CA LEU A 88 1.15 -15.26 -6.99
C LEU A 88 0.07 -14.90 -5.97
N ALA A 89 0.23 -13.78 -5.26
CA ALA A 89 -0.76 -13.31 -4.30
C ALA A 89 -2.08 -12.97 -5.00
N ALA A 90 -2.03 -12.26 -6.13
CA ALA A 90 -3.22 -11.87 -6.88
C ALA A 90 -3.94 -13.05 -7.55
N ASP A 91 -3.21 -14.11 -7.93
CA ASP A 91 -3.76 -15.34 -8.51
C ASP A 91 -4.24 -16.34 -7.44
N SER A 92 -3.79 -16.17 -6.19
CA SER A 92 -4.16 -17.05 -5.09
C SER A 92 -5.65 -16.96 -4.81
N ALA A 93 -6.38 -18.01 -5.16
CA ALA A 93 -7.79 -18.21 -4.81
C ALA A 93 -8.01 -18.49 -3.30
N HIS A 94 -6.99 -18.29 -2.47
CA HIS A 94 -7.04 -18.50 -1.02
C HIS A 94 -6.91 -17.17 -0.29
N ASP A 95 -7.64 -17.09 0.82
CA ASP A 95 -7.52 -16.02 1.78
C ASP A 95 -6.10 -15.99 2.37
N GLY A 96 -5.43 -14.85 2.30
CA GLY A 96 -4.05 -14.78 2.72
C GLY A 96 -3.47 -13.37 2.74
N VAL A 97 -2.38 -13.22 3.49
CA VAL A 97 -1.55 -12.01 3.54
C VAL A 97 -0.17 -12.36 3.01
N VAL A 98 0.25 -11.71 1.93
CA VAL A 98 1.53 -11.94 1.29
C VAL A 98 2.34 -10.65 1.29
N VAL A 99 3.53 -10.68 1.90
CA VAL A 99 4.44 -9.53 1.87
C VAL A 99 5.20 -9.52 0.54
N VAL A 100 4.90 -8.57 -0.33
CA VAL A 100 5.49 -8.48 -1.69
C VAL A 100 6.70 -7.56 -1.75
N TRP A 101 6.89 -6.73 -0.74
CA TRP A 101 8.06 -5.87 -0.63
C TRP A 101 8.32 -5.47 0.80
N ARG A 102 9.60 -5.31 1.12
CA ARG A 102 10.08 -4.69 2.34
C ARG A 102 11.19 -3.75 1.94
N SER A 103 11.23 -2.59 2.59
CA SER A 103 12.33 -1.67 2.48
C SER A 103 13.62 -2.42 2.83
N PRO A 104 14.60 -2.46 1.93
CA PRO A 104 15.92 -3.00 2.23
C PRO A 104 16.63 -2.00 3.14
N ASP A 105 16.27 -1.98 4.43
CA ASP A 105 16.83 -1.15 5.52
C ASP A 105 17.23 0.28 5.08
N PRO A 106 16.39 1.31 5.30
CA PRO A 106 16.82 2.68 5.05
C PRO A 106 17.97 3.02 5.99
N PRO A 107 18.97 3.83 5.55
CA PRO A 107 20.11 4.18 6.40
C PRO A 107 19.57 4.70 7.73
N SER A 108 20.04 4.10 8.84
CA SER A 108 19.71 4.53 10.20
C SER A 108 19.53 6.03 10.21
N ALA A 109 18.33 6.50 10.60
CA ALA A 109 18.08 7.92 10.80
C ALA A 109 19.33 8.47 11.48
N LEU A 110 20.08 9.30 10.74
CA LEU A 110 21.33 9.85 11.26
C LEU A 110 20.95 10.40 12.63
N PRO A 111 21.63 10.00 13.74
CA PRO A 111 21.41 10.69 14.99
C PRO A 111 21.59 12.16 14.66
N ASP A 112 20.62 12.97 15.07
CA ASP A 112 20.67 14.42 14.96
C ASP A 112 22.04 14.84 15.51
N LEU A 113 23.01 15.01 14.60
CA LEU A 113 24.34 15.44 14.97
C LEU A 113 24.14 16.92 15.20
N GLU A 114 23.73 17.24 16.43
CA GLU A 114 23.89 18.54 17.04
C GLU A 114 25.31 19.00 16.67
N TYR A 115 25.37 19.89 15.68
CA TYR A 115 26.57 20.66 15.41
C TYR A 115 26.66 21.66 16.58
N ASP A 116 27.39 21.28 17.63
CA ASP A 116 27.96 22.20 18.62
C ASP A 116 29.46 22.40 18.34
#